data_AF-A0AA43FCJ9-F1
#
_entry.id   AF-A0AA43FCJ9-F1
#
_cell.length_a   1.000
_cell.length_b   1.000
_cell.length_c   1.000
_cell.angle_alpha   90.00
_cell.angle_beta   90.00
_cell.angle_gamma   90.00
#
_symmetry.space_group_name_H-M   'P 1'
#
loop_
_entity.id
_entity.type
_entity.pdbx_description
1 polymer ?
#
loop_
_entity_poly.entity_id
_entity_poly.type
_entity_poly.pdbx_seq_one_letter_code
_entity_poly.pdbx_strand_id
1 'polypeptide(L)'
;MLRRKILVSVLALALVMTAFPASAQEGIDRSDRPIPDQVSDLKLDTPMTASGADVLEPTLWAASGPQRVIVHLSTLSLAASKTTNPTKQLKDIARQQDAFIKRAEKDGATVLARVSKVLNAVFLEVDASKLDAIAGDSAVTRVAPVGTYQLDLDETVPYIGGTEVQNNGVDGSGVTVAVLDSGIDYTHAALGGSGSVAEYNANDPSNIEPGTFPTAKVVGGYDFVGSTWPNTAEAPDADPLDDGPEAGHGTHVAAIIA
;
A
#
# COMPACT_ATOMS: atom_id res chain seq x y z
N MET A 1 18.38 40.05 66.41
CA MET A 1 17.87 38.91 65.61
C MET A 1 16.51 39.27 65.04
N LEU A 2 16.47 39.78 63.81
CA LEU A 2 15.26 40.26 63.16
C LEU A 2 15.23 39.67 61.75
N ARG A 3 14.24 38.81 61.49
CA ARG A 3 14.13 37.98 60.28
C ARG A 3 13.77 38.86 59.06
N ARG A 4 14.66 38.85 58.06
CA ARG A 4 14.40 39.34 56.69
C ARG A 4 13.33 38.45 56.04
N LYS A 5 12.20 39.02 55.63
CA LYS A 5 11.25 38.37 54.71
C LYS A 5 11.72 38.66 53.28
N ILE A 6 12.26 37.65 52.63
CA ILE A 6 12.58 37.65 51.20
C ILE A 6 11.29 37.23 50.48
N LEU A 7 10.76 38.13 49.65
CA LEU A 7 9.70 37.83 48.70
C LEU A 7 10.32 36.96 47.60
N VAL A 8 9.96 35.67 47.54
CA VAL A 8 10.32 34.79 46.44
C VAL A 8 9.15 34.81 45.46
N SER A 9 9.34 35.49 44.34
CA SER A 9 8.43 35.47 43.20
C SER A 9 8.48 34.08 42.56
N VAL A 10 7.38 33.33 42.63
CA VAL A 10 7.21 32.07 41.90
C VAL A 10 6.96 32.41 40.44
N LEU A 11 7.98 32.23 39.60
CA LEU A 11 7.83 32.28 38.15
C LEU A 11 7.27 30.92 37.70
N ALA A 12 5.96 30.85 37.50
CA ALA A 12 5.31 29.71 36.87
C ALA A 12 5.73 29.68 35.39
N LEU A 13 6.57 28.72 35.03
CA LEU A 13 6.91 28.43 33.64
C LEU A 13 5.69 27.73 33.01
N ALA A 14 4.86 28.49 32.29
CA ALA A 14 3.78 27.94 31.48
C ALA A 14 4.40 27.20 30.29
N LEU A 15 4.38 25.87 30.36
CA LEU A 15 4.66 25.00 29.23
C LEU A 15 3.49 25.16 28.24
N VAL A 16 3.67 25.98 27.21
CA VAL A 16 2.74 26.04 26.08
C VAL A 16 2.94 24.73 25.31
N MET A 17 2.07 23.75 25.55
CA MET A 17 1.86 22.66 24.61
C MET A 17 1.25 23.27 23.35
N THR A 18 2.05 23.45 22.31
CA THR A 18 1.54 23.61 20.96
C THR A 18 0.96 22.26 20.55
N ALA A 19 -0.35 22.09 20.75
CA ALA A 19 -1.10 21.05 20.09
C ALA A 19 -0.97 21.30 18.58
N PHE A 20 -0.23 20.45 17.88
CA PHE A 20 -0.36 20.34 16.44
C PHE A 20 -1.80 19.92 16.17
N PRO A 21 -2.58 20.67 15.37
CA PRO A 21 -3.87 20.18 14.94
C PRO A 21 -3.62 18.87 14.18
N ALA A 22 -4.31 17.82 14.59
CA ALA A 22 -4.48 16.63 13.78
C ALA A 22 -5.00 17.11 12.41
N SER A 23 -4.19 16.91 11.37
CA SER A 23 -4.63 17.09 10.00
C SER A 23 -5.65 16.00 9.70
N ALA A 24 -6.90 16.21 10.16
CA ALA A 24 -8.03 15.58 9.52
C ALA A 24 -7.93 15.97 8.04
N GLN A 25 -7.89 14.97 7.17
CA GLN A 25 -8.01 15.19 5.74
C GLN A 25 -9.25 16.08 5.56
N GLU A 26 -9.04 17.34 5.16
CA GLU A 26 -10.14 18.20 4.73
C GLU A 26 -10.74 17.46 3.53
N GLY A 27 -11.77 16.66 3.81
CA GLY A 27 -12.67 16.18 2.79
C GLY A 27 -13.08 17.42 2.02
N ILE A 28 -12.85 17.42 0.71
CA ILE A 28 -13.21 18.53 -0.17
C ILE A 28 -14.60 19.01 0.26
N ASP A 29 -14.67 20.23 0.80
CA ASP A 29 -15.94 20.79 1.22
C ASP A 29 -16.81 20.94 -0.03
N ARG A 30 -17.77 20.01 -0.17
CA ARG A 30 -18.73 19.99 -1.27
C ARG A 30 -20.06 20.59 -0.83
N SER A 31 -20.16 21.19 0.36
CA SER A 31 -21.40 21.77 0.87
C SER A 31 -21.88 22.95 0.01
N ASP A 32 -20.96 23.65 -0.65
CA ASP A 32 -21.24 24.74 -1.59
C ASP A 32 -21.43 24.30 -3.04
N ARG A 33 -21.38 22.98 -3.34
CA ARG A 33 -21.59 22.51 -4.72
C ARG A 33 -23.10 22.57 -5.02
N PRO A 34 -23.57 23.43 -5.94
CA PRO A 34 -24.98 23.50 -6.28
C PRO A 34 -25.43 22.13 -6.78
N ILE A 35 -26.46 21.56 -6.14
CA ILE A 35 -27.09 20.36 -6.65
C ILE A 35 -27.83 20.78 -7.93
N PRO A 36 -27.51 20.21 -9.09
CA PRO A 36 -28.18 20.59 -10.32
C PRO A 36 -29.66 20.25 -10.24
N ASP A 37 -30.52 21.14 -10.73
CA ASP A 37 -31.98 20.97 -10.71
C ASP A 37 -32.42 19.81 -11.61
N GLN A 38 -31.61 19.48 -12.64
CA GLN A 38 -31.84 18.37 -13.56
C GLN A 38 -30.53 17.66 -13.94
N VAL A 39 -30.62 16.36 -14.29
CA VAL A 39 -29.48 15.57 -14.81
C VAL A 39 -28.92 16.18 -16.11
N SER A 40 -29.72 16.93 -16.85
CA SER A 40 -29.26 17.69 -18.03
C SER A 40 -28.21 18.74 -17.69
N ASP A 41 -28.23 19.29 -16.49
CA ASP A 41 -27.35 20.38 -16.06
C ASP A 41 -25.95 19.85 -15.70
N LEU A 42 -25.79 18.51 -15.66
CA LEU A 42 -24.51 17.82 -15.55
C LEU A 42 -23.86 17.55 -16.92
N LYS A 43 -24.53 17.85 -18.04
CA LYS A 43 -23.93 17.70 -19.36
C LYS A 43 -22.95 18.83 -19.63
N LEU A 44 -21.78 18.47 -20.16
CA LEU A 44 -20.88 19.47 -20.74
C LEU A 44 -21.55 20.11 -21.97
N ASP A 45 -21.46 21.43 -22.08
CA ASP A 45 -21.97 22.21 -23.21
C ASP A 45 -21.37 21.76 -24.56
N THR A 46 -20.16 21.22 -24.52
CA THR A 46 -19.48 20.63 -25.68
C THR A 46 -19.03 19.22 -25.31
N PRO A 47 -19.38 18.18 -26.10
CA PRO A 47 -18.85 16.85 -25.90
C PRO A 47 -17.32 16.89 -25.95
N MET A 48 -16.67 16.59 -24.82
CA MET A 48 -15.23 16.36 -24.84
C MET A 48 -14.99 15.05 -25.58
N THR A 49 -14.40 15.15 -26.76
CA THR A 49 -13.96 13.99 -27.52
C THR A 49 -12.51 13.76 -27.15
N ALA A 50 -12.26 12.96 -26.12
CA ALA A 50 -10.91 12.55 -25.75
C ALA A 50 -10.62 11.20 -26.41
N SER A 51 -9.81 11.21 -27.47
CA SER A 51 -9.22 9.98 -28.00
C SER A 51 -8.29 9.41 -26.92
N GLY A 52 -8.64 8.28 -26.31
CA GLY A 52 -7.87 7.69 -25.21
C GLY A 52 -8.46 7.89 -23.82
N ALA A 53 -9.58 8.61 -23.64
CA ALA A 53 -10.22 8.73 -22.31
C ALA A 53 -10.81 7.41 -21.78
N ASP A 54 -11.10 6.43 -22.64
CA ASP A 54 -11.48 5.08 -22.19
C ASP A 54 -10.29 4.31 -21.61
N VAL A 55 -9.07 4.70 -22.00
CA VAL A 55 -7.81 4.07 -21.58
C VAL A 55 -7.20 4.84 -20.41
N LEU A 56 -7.16 6.17 -20.47
CA LEU A 56 -6.58 7.03 -19.45
C LEU A 56 -7.62 7.39 -18.38
N GLU A 57 -7.37 6.95 -17.14
CA GLU A 57 -8.25 7.20 -16.00
C GLU A 57 -8.50 8.71 -15.76
N PRO A 58 -9.74 9.13 -15.41
CA PRO A 58 -10.10 10.55 -15.25
C PRO A 58 -9.24 11.35 -14.28
N THR A 59 -8.73 10.71 -13.22
CA THR A 59 -7.85 11.35 -12.25
C THR A 59 -6.53 11.84 -12.86
N LEU A 60 -6.16 11.34 -14.04
CA LEU A 60 -4.93 11.69 -14.73
C LEU A 60 -5.09 12.80 -15.78
N TRP A 61 -6.32 13.18 -16.15
CA TRP A 61 -6.57 14.15 -17.24
C TRP A 61 -6.01 15.55 -16.94
N ALA A 62 -5.95 15.92 -15.66
CA ALA A 62 -5.42 17.21 -15.20
C ALA A 62 -4.10 17.06 -14.43
N ALA A 63 -3.47 15.88 -14.50
CA ALA A 63 -2.19 15.65 -13.84
C ALA A 63 -1.09 16.51 -14.46
N SER A 64 -0.08 16.84 -13.66
CA SER A 64 1.10 17.60 -14.11
C SER A 64 2.36 17.09 -13.44
N GLY A 65 3.52 17.29 -14.08
CA GLY A 65 4.80 16.79 -13.59
C GLY A 65 4.89 15.25 -13.59
N PRO A 66 5.85 14.68 -12.85
CA PRO A 66 6.04 13.23 -12.76
C PRO A 66 4.84 12.52 -12.14
N GLN A 67 4.41 11.43 -12.78
CA GLN A 67 3.29 10.59 -12.36
C GLN A 67 3.74 9.13 -12.28
N ARG A 68 3.37 8.44 -11.19
CA ARG A 68 3.48 6.98 -11.07
C ARG A 68 2.18 6.36 -11.58
N VAL A 69 2.25 5.58 -12.66
CA VAL A 69 1.09 4.97 -13.31
C VAL A 69 1.25 3.47 -13.51
N ILE A 70 0.11 2.77 -13.50
CA ILE A 70 -0.04 1.37 -13.84
C ILE A 70 -0.59 1.29 -15.26
N VAL A 71 0.18 0.72 -16.18
CA VAL A 71 -0.20 0.54 -17.58
C VAL A 71 -0.60 -0.90 -17.81
N HIS A 72 -1.89 -1.14 -18.06
CA HIS A 72 -2.42 -2.46 -18.39
C HIS A 72 -2.20 -2.73 -19.88
N LEU A 73 -1.72 -3.94 -20.20
CA LEU A 73 -1.42 -4.33 -21.57
C LEU A 73 -2.39 -5.43 -22.07
N SER A 74 -2.58 -5.46 -23.38
CA SER A 74 -3.66 -6.23 -24.02
C SER A 74 -3.50 -7.75 -24.03
N THR A 75 -2.29 -8.29 -23.82
CA THR A 75 -2.13 -9.74 -23.67
C THR A 75 -2.71 -10.17 -22.32
N LEU A 76 -3.53 -11.22 -22.30
CA LEU A 76 -4.12 -11.71 -21.06
C LEU A 76 -3.04 -12.07 -20.03
N SER A 77 -3.31 -11.78 -18.76
CA SER A 77 -2.46 -12.25 -17.65
C SER A 77 -2.45 -13.78 -17.58
N LEU A 78 -1.49 -14.35 -16.84
CA LEU A 78 -1.43 -15.79 -16.65
C LEU A 78 -2.75 -16.34 -16.10
N ALA A 79 -3.30 -15.72 -15.06
CA ALA A 79 -4.56 -16.11 -14.43
C ALA A 79 -5.76 -15.95 -15.38
N ALA A 80 -5.84 -14.84 -16.12
CA ALA A 80 -6.96 -14.59 -17.02
C ALA A 80 -6.94 -15.50 -18.27
N SER A 81 -5.75 -15.93 -18.72
CA SER A 81 -5.60 -16.75 -19.92
C SER A 81 -6.19 -18.15 -19.80
N LYS A 82 -6.29 -18.71 -18.58
CA LYS A 82 -6.68 -20.11 -18.31
C LYS A 82 -5.91 -21.12 -19.19
N THR A 83 -4.66 -20.78 -19.53
CA THR A 83 -3.83 -21.56 -20.45
C THR A 83 -3.41 -22.92 -19.86
N THR A 84 -3.28 -23.93 -20.72
CA THR A 84 -2.65 -25.21 -20.37
C THR A 84 -1.13 -25.17 -20.51
N ASN A 85 -0.57 -24.09 -21.09
CA ASN A 85 0.87 -23.87 -21.25
C ASN A 85 1.31 -22.53 -20.61
N PRO A 86 1.51 -22.52 -19.29
CA PRO A 86 1.85 -21.29 -18.55
C PRO A 86 3.18 -20.69 -18.99
N THR A 87 4.17 -21.52 -19.32
CA THR A 87 5.49 -21.07 -19.79
C THR A 87 5.41 -20.31 -21.11
N LYS A 88 4.58 -20.77 -22.06
CA LYS A 88 4.35 -20.04 -23.31
C LYS A 88 3.68 -18.70 -23.04
N GLN A 89 2.65 -18.68 -22.21
CA GLN A 89 1.91 -17.45 -21.87
C GLN A 89 2.82 -16.41 -21.21
N LEU A 90 3.66 -16.81 -20.27
CA LEU A 90 4.63 -15.91 -19.64
C LEU A 90 5.63 -15.33 -20.65
N LYS A 91 6.05 -16.11 -21.65
CA LYS A 91 6.90 -15.61 -22.75
C LYS A 91 6.16 -14.64 -23.66
N ASP A 92 4.87 -14.87 -23.95
CA ASP A 92 4.03 -13.96 -24.73
C ASP A 92 3.86 -12.62 -24.00
N ILE A 93 3.55 -12.66 -22.70
CA ILE A 93 3.44 -11.47 -21.84
C ILE A 93 4.77 -10.70 -21.81
N ALA A 94 5.89 -11.39 -21.54
CA ALA A 94 7.21 -10.76 -21.49
C ALA A 94 7.57 -10.05 -22.80
N ARG A 95 7.29 -10.68 -23.96
CA ARG A 95 7.51 -10.05 -25.27
C ARG A 95 6.69 -8.77 -25.44
N GLN A 96 5.43 -8.75 -25.03
CA GLN A 96 4.60 -7.56 -25.13
C GLN A 96 5.14 -6.45 -24.20
N GLN A 97 5.47 -6.80 -22.95
CA GLN A 97 6.02 -5.86 -21.98
C GLN A 97 7.34 -5.26 -22.47
N ASP A 98 8.29 -6.08 -22.93
CA ASP A 98 9.59 -5.58 -23.43
C ASP A 98 9.43 -4.68 -24.66
N ALA A 99 8.48 -4.98 -25.55
CA ALA A 99 8.20 -4.14 -26.71
C ALA A 99 7.60 -2.79 -26.32
N PHE A 100 6.67 -2.78 -25.36
CA PHE A 100 6.06 -1.56 -24.81
C PHE A 100 7.07 -0.72 -24.03
N ILE A 101 7.83 -1.32 -23.12
CA ILE A 101 8.86 -0.66 -22.31
C ILE A 101 9.85 0.09 -23.20
N LYS A 102 10.35 -0.54 -24.26
CA LYS A 102 11.27 0.11 -25.22
C LYS A 102 10.70 1.36 -25.90
N ARG A 103 9.37 1.49 -26.00
CA ARG A 103 8.71 2.69 -26.53
C ARG A 103 8.53 3.72 -25.42
N ALA A 104 8.02 3.31 -24.27
CA ALA A 104 7.83 4.18 -23.11
C ALA A 104 9.13 4.83 -22.63
N GLU A 105 10.24 4.09 -22.59
CA GLU A 105 11.56 4.63 -22.20
C GLU A 105 12.06 5.71 -23.18
N LYS A 106 11.71 5.65 -24.46
CA LYS A 106 12.04 6.71 -25.43
C LYS A 106 11.29 8.01 -25.16
N ASP A 107 10.14 7.91 -24.50
CA ASP A 107 9.36 9.05 -24.05
C ASP A 107 9.78 9.55 -22.66
N GLY A 108 10.84 8.99 -22.08
CA GLY A 108 11.39 9.38 -20.79
C GLY A 108 10.75 8.70 -19.59
N ALA A 109 9.99 7.61 -19.81
CA ALA A 109 9.44 6.82 -18.70
C ALA A 109 10.53 5.97 -18.03
N THR A 110 10.49 5.91 -16.70
CA THR A 110 11.28 4.99 -15.88
C THR A 110 10.40 3.81 -15.48
N VAL A 111 10.86 2.58 -15.71
CA VAL A 111 10.12 1.38 -15.28
C VAL A 111 10.34 1.13 -13.79
N LEU A 112 9.26 1.11 -13.03
CA LEU A 112 9.27 0.84 -11.59
C LEU A 112 9.10 -0.66 -11.31
N ALA A 113 8.16 -1.31 -12.00
CA ALA A 113 7.85 -2.73 -11.80
C ALA A 113 7.13 -3.31 -13.01
N ARG A 114 7.05 -4.65 -13.07
CA ARG A 114 6.23 -5.38 -14.04
C ARG A 114 5.57 -6.59 -13.38
N VAL A 115 4.32 -6.86 -13.73
CA VAL A 115 3.55 -8.00 -13.22
C VAL A 115 2.92 -8.78 -14.38
N SER A 116 2.77 -10.08 -14.21
CA SER A 116 2.26 -10.98 -15.27
C SER A 116 1.23 -12.01 -14.81
N LYS A 117 1.16 -12.27 -13.49
CA LYS A 117 0.35 -13.37 -12.94
C LYS A 117 -1.14 -13.02 -12.88
N VAL A 118 -1.49 -12.08 -12.02
CA VAL A 118 -2.89 -11.62 -11.83
C VAL A 118 -3.25 -10.59 -12.90
N LEU A 119 -2.32 -9.68 -13.16
CA LEU A 119 -2.44 -8.60 -14.12
C LEU A 119 -1.25 -8.66 -15.10
N ASN A 120 -1.47 -8.29 -16.36
CA ASN A 120 -0.39 -7.96 -17.28
C ASN A 120 -0.24 -6.43 -17.30
N ALA A 121 0.72 -5.93 -16.51
CA ALA A 121 0.94 -4.50 -16.40
C ALA A 121 2.41 -4.14 -16.18
N VAL A 122 2.73 -2.91 -16.58
CA VAL A 122 4.01 -2.25 -16.32
C VAL A 122 3.73 -0.99 -15.51
N PHE A 123 4.49 -0.81 -14.43
CA PHE A 123 4.43 0.35 -13.56
C PHE A 123 5.51 1.31 -14.02
N LEU A 124 5.13 2.55 -14.29
CA LEU A 124 6.02 3.57 -14.83
C LEU A 124 6.00 4.80 -13.94
N GLU A 125 7.14 5.48 -13.84
CA GLU A 125 7.20 6.89 -13.53
C GLU A 125 7.42 7.66 -14.84
N VAL A 126 6.55 8.60 -15.16
CA VAL A 126 6.61 9.37 -16.42
C VAL A 126 6.00 10.75 -16.22
N ASP A 127 6.48 11.75 -16.95
CA ASP A 127 5.85 13.07 -16.94
C ASP A 127 4.43 13.02 -17.52
N ALA A 128 3.49 13.75 -16.89
CA ALA A 128 2.09 13.80 -17.29
C ALA A 128 1.89 14.17 -18.77
N SER A 129 2.78 14.98 -19.36
CA SER A 129 2.73 15.36 -20.78
C SER A 129 2.87 14.19 -21.76
N LYS A 130 3.28 13.00 -21.28
CA LYS A 130 3.44 11.78 -22.08
C LYS A 130 2.30 10.78 -21.91
N LEU A 131 1.37 11.01 -20.99
CA LEU A 131 0.30 10.06 -20.68
C LEU A 131 -0.61 9.79 -21.89
N ASP A 132 -0.93 10.81 -22.69
CA ASP A 132 -1.72 10.63 -23.91
C ASP A 132 -1.00 9.77 -24.95
N ALA A 133 0.32 9.93 -25.08
CA ALA A 133 1.12 9.11 -25.99
C ALA A 133 1.16 7.64 -25.54
N ILE A 134 1.28 7.40 -24.23
CA ILE A 134 1.21 6.05 -23.65
C ILE A 134 -0.18 5.45 -23.84
N ALA A 135 -1.25 6.20 -23.55
CA ALA A 135 -2.62 5.75 -23.70
C ALA A 135 -3.00 5.48 -25.17
N GLY A 136 -2.35 6.15 -26.12
CA GLY A 136 -2.49 5.93 -27.56
C GLY A 136 -1.74 4.70 -28.10
N ASP A 137 -0.91 4.03 -27.30
CA ASP A 137 -0.21 2.82 -27.74
C ASP A 137 -1.19 1.64 -27.91
N SER A 138 -1.17 1.01 -29.08
CA SER A 138 -2.03 -0.14 -29.41
C SER A 138 -1.95 -1.34 -28.44
N ALA A 139 -0.87 -1.47 -27.68
CA ALA A 139 -0.71 -2.52 -26.68
C ALA A 139 -1.38 -2.17 -25.35
N VAL A 140 -1.77 -0.91 -25.12
CA VAL A 140 -2.27 -0.40 -23.86
C VAL A 140 -3.80 -0.46 -23.83
N THR A 141 -4.36 -0.97 -22.75
CA THR A 141 -5.82 -1.06 -22.54
C THR A 141 -6.31 -0.18 -21.41
N ARG A 142 -5.43 0.22 -20.48
CA ARG A 142 -5.75 1.13 -19.38
C ARG A 142 -4.47 1.77 -18.83
N VAL A 143 -4.56 3.02 -18.39
CA VAL A 143 -3.54 3.77 -17.65
C VAL A 143 -4.21 4.34 -16.41
N ALA A 144 -3.75 3.92 -15.23
CA ALA A 144 -4.31 4.31 -13.94
C ALA A 144 -3.20 4.83 -13.01
N PRO A 145 -3.49 5.72 -12.05
CA PRO A 145 -2.49 6.12 -11.05
C PRO A 145 -2.10 4.93 -10.17
N VAL A 146 -0.86 4.91 -9.68
CA VAL A 146 -0.48 4.07 -8.53
C VAL A 146 -1.19 4.64 -7.30
N GLY A 147 -2.07 3.84 -6.69
CA GLY A 147 -2.82 4.25 -5.51
C GLY A 147 -1.95 4.31 -4.25
N THR A 148 -2.20 5.30 -3.40
CA THR A 148 -1.66 5.38 -2.05
C THR A 148 -2.71 4.90 -1.07
N TYR A 149 -2.36 3.91 -0.25
CA TYR A 149 -3.22 3.36 0.79
C TYR A 149 -2.61 3.70 2.15
N GLN A 150 -3.47 3.78 3.17
CA GLN A 150 -3.08 4.02 4.55
C GLN A 150 -3.64 2.89 5.40
N LEU A 151 -2.97 2.61 6.52
CA LEU A 151 -3.45 1.67 7.52
C LEU A 151 -4.78 2.17 8.08
N ASP A 152 -5.75 1.28 8.19
CA ASP A 152 -7.06 1.58 8.76
C ASP A 152 -7.58 0.33 9.47
N LEU A 153 -7.90 0.48 10.75
CA LEU A 153 -8.50 -0.60 11.53
C LEU A 153 -9.39 -0.03 12.64
N ASP A 154 -10.71 -0.14 12.42
CA ASP A 154 -11.70 -0.08 13.47
C ASP A 154 -11.80 -1.45 14.16
N GLU A 155 -11.52 -1.52 15.46
CA GLU A 155 -11.54 -2.72 16.29
C GLU A 155 -12.93 -3.41 16.26
N THR A 156 -13.05 -4.67 15.77
CA THR A 156 -14.37 -5.32 15.60
C THR A 156 -14.50 -6.77 16.09
N VAL A 157 -13.54 -7.30 16.86
CA VAL A 157 -13.51 -8.74 17.15
C VAL A 157 -14.69 -9.31 17.98
N PRO A 158 -15.36 -8.63 18.93
CA PRO A 158 -16.43 -9.29 19.68
C PRO A 158 -17.74 -9.53 18.90
N TYR A 159 -17.96 -8.88 17.75
CA TYR A 159 -19.30 -8.84 17.12
C TYR A 159 -19.52 -9.83 15.97
N ILE A 160 -18.48 -10.54 15.51
CA ILE A 160 -18.56 -11.40 14.31
C ILE A 160 -18.83 -12.88 14.59
N GLY A 161 -19.01 -13.28 15.85
CA GLY A 161 -19.37 -14.66 16.23
C GLY A 161 -18.24 -15.70 16.13
N GLY A 162 -16.97 -15.26 16.04
CA GLY A 162 -15.82 -16.16 15.88
C GLY A 162 -15.68 -17.20 17.01
N THR A 163 -15.96 -16.80 18.26
CA THR A 163 -15.89 -17.69 19.43
C THR A 163 -16.82 -18.90 19.30
N GLU A 164 -18.03 -18.72 18.79
CA GLU A 164 -19.00 -19.81 18.65
C GLU A 164 -18.52 -20.85 17.63
N VAL A 165 -17.91 -20.41 16.53
CA VAL A 165 -17.37 -21.30 15.50
C VAL A 165 -16.14 -22.07 16.02
N GLN A 166 -15.25 -21.40 16.76
CA GLN A 166 -14.10 -22.04 17.42
C GLN A 166 -14.53 -23.07 18.46
N ASN A 167 -15.55 -22.77 19.28
CA ASN A 167 -16.11 -23.71 20.26
C ASN A 167 -16.70 -24.97 19.60
N ASN A 168 -17.13 -24.87 18.34
CA ASN A 168 -17.58 -25.99 17.52
C ASN A 168 -16.43 -26.75 16.82
N GLY A 169 -15.17 -26.44 17.16
CA GLY A 169 -13.98 -27.14 16.68
C GLY A 169 -13.47 -26.67 15.32
N VAL A 170 -13.94 -25.51 14.83
CA VAL A 170 -13.48 -24.92 13.57
C VAL A 170 -12.50 -23.79 13.89
N ASP A 171 -11.21 -24.05 13.71
CA ASP A 171 -10.11 -23.19 14.15
C ASP A 171 -9.21 -22.67 13.00
N GLY A 172 -9.56 -22.98 11.75
CA GLY A 172 -8.75 -22.59 10.59
C GLY A 172 -7.62 -23.56 10.25
N SER A 173 -7.53 -24.73 10.91
CA SER A 173 -6.54 -25.77 10.61
C SER A 173 -6.49 -26.10 9.11
N GLY A 174 -5.29 -26.03 8.53
CA GLY A 174 -5.05 -26.30 7.11
C GLY A 174 -5.31 -25.11 6.17
N VAL A 175 -5.69 -23.95 6.71
CA VAL A 175 -5.82 -22.69 5.96
C VAL A 175 -4.57 -21.85 6.13
N THR A 176 -4.10 -21.24 5.04
CA THR A 176 -3.02 -20.23 5.07
C THR A 176 -3.61 -18.88 4.69
N VAL A 177 -3.32 -17.86 5.49
CA VAL A 177 -3.73 -16.47 5.26
C VAL A 177 -2.50 -15.64 4.94
N ALA A 178 -2.56 -14.85 3.87
CA ALA A 178 -1.52 -13.87 3.54
C ALA A 178 -1.96 -12.50 4.04
N VAL A 179 -1.10 -11.86 4.84
CA VAL A 179 -1.29 -10.51 5.37
C VAL A 179 -0.36 -9.57 4.61
N LEU A 180 -0.93 -8.53 3.98
CA LEU A 180 -0.17 -7.49 3.29
C LEU A 180 -0.32 -6.21 4.12
N ASP A 181 0.68 -5.94 4.96
CA ASP A 181 0.58 -4.95 6.04
C ASP A 181 2.00 -4.43 6.42
N SER A 182 2.15 -3.77 7.56
CA SER A 182 3.40 -3.16 8.05
C SER A 182 4.52 -4.15 8.37
N GLY A 183 4.21 -5.44 8.45
CA GLY A 183 5.12 -6.52 8.81
C GLY A 183 4.48 -7.48 9.81
N ILE A 184 5.28 -8.37 10.41
CA ILE A 184 4.84 -9.23 11.50
C ILE A 184 5.95 -9.48 12.54
N ASP A 185 5.67 -9.21 13.81
CA ASP A 185 6.48 -9.69 14.93
C ASP A 185 6.27 -11.19 15.11
N TYR A 186 7.04 -11.98 14.36
CA TYR A 186 7.04 -13.43 14.49
C TYR A 186 7.69 -13.93 15.79
N THR A 187 8.35 -13.06 16.56
CA THR A 187 8.87 -13.42 17.90
C THR A 187 7.75 -13.43 18.95
N HIS A 188 6.58 -12.83 18.65
CA HIS A 188 5.46 -12.75 19.57
C HIS A 188 4.90 -14.13 19.95
N ALA A 189 4.65 -14.36 21.25
CA ALA A 189 4.18 -15.66 21.77
C ALA A 189 2.83 -16.10 21.15
N ALA A 190 1.90 -15.16 20.95
CA ALA A 190 0.62 -15.46 20.31
C ALA A 190 0.79 -15.93 18.86
N LEU A 191 1.86 -15.51 18.18
CA LEU A 191 2.19 -15.86 16.80
C LEU A 191 3.19 -17.05 16.73
N GLY A 192 3.34 -17.79 17.83
CA GLY A 192 4.17 -19.00 17.89
C GLY A 192 5.66 -18.75 18.04
N GLY A 193 6.08 -17.50 18.32
CA GLY A 193 7.44 -17.15 18.71
C GLY A 193 7.72 -17.39 20.19
N SER A 194 8.89 -16.96 20.66
CA SER A 194 9.33 -17.15 22.05
C SER A 194 8.60 -16.26 23.07
N GLY A 195 8.02 -15.14 22.62
CA GLY A 195 7.50 -14.07 23.46
C GLY A 195 8.57 -13.22 24.15
N SER A 196 9.83 -13.36 23.76
CA SER A 196 10.94 -12.65 24.39
C SER A 196 11.12 -11.25 23.79
N VAL A 197 10.79 -10.22 24.57
CA VAL A 197 11.07 -8.82 24.23
C VAL A 197 12.56 -8.58 23.96
N ALA A 198 13.43 -9.33 24.64
CA ALA A 198 14.87 -9.21 24.42
C ALA A 198 15.31 -9.80 23.07
N GLU A 199 14.63 -10.85 22.57
CA GLU A 199 14.90 -11.39 21.24
C GLU A 199 14.38 -10.45 20.17
N TYR A 200 13.16 -9.92 20.31
CA TYR A 200 12.63 -8.89 19.41
C TYR A 200 13.58 -7.69 19.29
N ASN A 201 14.01 -7.11 20.41
CA ASN A 201 14.88 -5.94 20.41
C ASN A 201 16.31 -6.22 19.90
N ALA A 202 16.73 -7.49 19.91
CA ALA A 202 18.04 -7.89 19.42
C ALA A 202 18.01 -8.33 17.95
N ASN A 203 16.82 -8.39 17.35
CA ASN A 203 16.64 -8.79 15.97
C ASN A 203 17.27 -7.74 15.04
N ASP A 204 18.01 -8.22 14.03
CA ASP A 204 18.50 -7.43 12.92
C ASP A 204 17.48 -7.52 11.78
N PRO A 205 16.70 -6.46 11.52
CA PRO A 205 15.61 -6.51 10.55
C PRO A 205 16.07 -6.72 9.11
N SER A 206 17.38 -6.69 8.83
CA SER A 206 17.90 -7.04 7.51
C SER A 206 18.19 -8.54 7.34
N ASN A 207 18.08 -9.34 8.40
CA ASN A 207 18.47 -10.74 8.43
C ASN A 207 17.64 -11.57 9.41
N ILE A 208 16.99 -12.62 8.89
CA ILE A 208 16.34 -13.64 9.73
C ILE A 208 17.38 -14.33 10.65
N GLU A 209 17.18 -14.27 11.97
CA GLU A 209 18.06 -15.00 12.88
C GLU A 209 17.85 -16.53 12.78
N PRO A 210 18.94 -17.31 12.93
CA PRO A 210 18.84 -18.76 12.89
C PRO A 210 17.86 -19.32 13.94
N GLY A 211 16.77 -19.92 13.46
CA GLY A 211 15.80 -20.63 14.31
C GLY A 211 14.71 -19.76 14.92
N THR A 212 14.62 -18.47 14.58
CA THR A 212 13.52 -17.60 15.00
C THR A 212 12.35 -17.62 14.02
N PHE A 213 12.63 -17.80 12.73
CA PHE A 213 11.63 -17.82 11.65
C PHE A 213 11.93 -18.92 10.61
N PRO A 214 10.89 -19.55 10.02
CA PRO A 214 9.46 -19.42 10.31
C PRO A 214 9.07 -20.01 11.68
N THR A 215 7.90 -19.63 12.19
CA THR A 215 7.29 -20.21 13.40
C THR A 215 6.21 -21.24 13.07
N ALA A 216 5.55 -21.76 14.11
CA ALA A 216 4.40 -22.66 13.95
C ALA A 216 3.17 -21.98 13.32
N LYS A 217 3.03 -20.65 13.46
CA LYS A 217 1.90 -19.88 12.89
C LYS A 217 2.33 -18.97 11.74
N VAL A 218 3.52 -18.37 11.82
CA VAL A 218 4.06 -17.51 10.77
C VAL A 218 5.00 -18.34 9.90
N VAL A 219 4.44 -18.90 8.83
CA VAL A 219 5.12 -19.92 8.00
C VAL A 219 5.95 -19.33 6.85
N GLY A 220 5.90 -18.03 6.64
CA GLY A 220 6.59 -17.31 5.56
C GLY A 220 6.24 -15.83 5.55
N GLY A 221 7.02 -15.06 4.79
CA GLY A 221 6.95 -13.60 4.76
C GLY A 221 8.09 -13.01 3.94
N TYR A 222 7.97 -11.72 3.62
CA TYR A 222 8.97 -10.93 2.91
C TYR A 222 8.67 -9.45 3.15
N ASP A 223 9.69 -8.63 3.43
CA ASP A 223 9.54 -7.18 3.48
C ASP A 223 9.81 -6.56 2.10
N PHE A 224 8.80 -5.86 1.58
CA PHE A 224 8.87 -5.22 0.27
C PHE A 224 9.35 -3.76 0.31
N VAL A 225 9.45 -3.15 1.50
CA VAL A 225 9.68 -1.70 1.64
C VAL A 225 10.83 -1.35 2.59
N GLY A 226 11.15 -2.19 3.57
CA GLY A 226 12.22 -1.94 4.54
C GLY A 226 11.78 -1.07 5.71
N SER A 227 12.50 -1.18 6.83
CA SER A 227 12.26 -0.54 8.13
C SER A 227 12.15 0.99 8.17
N THR A 228 12.50 1.67 7.08
CA THR A 228 12.62 3.15 7.06
C THR A 228 11.72 3.81 6.04
N TRP A 229 11.03 3.01 5.21
CA TRP A 229 9.97 3.49 4.34
C TRP A 229 8.76 3.98 5.17
N PRO A 230 8.02 5.03 4.77
CA PRO A 230 8.15 5.82 3.55
C PRO A 230 9.13 7.01 3.66
N ASN A 231 9.88 7.12 4.76
CA ASN A 231 10.82 8.24 4.97
C ASN A 231 12.08 8.14 4.10
N THR A 232 12.39 6.95 3.60
CA THR A 232 13.50 6.67 2.68
C THR A 232 13.04 5.86 1.48
N ALA A 233 13.96 5.59 0.55
CA ALA A 233 13.73 4.65 -0.54
C ALA A 233 13.39 3.24 -0.01
N GLU A 234 12.61 2.51 -0.78
CA GLU A 234 12.29 1.09 -0.54
C GLU A 234 13.59 0.27 -0.45
N ALA A 235 13.70 -0.56 0.58
CA ALA A 235 14.84 -1.47 0.81
C ALA A 235 14.33 -2.89 1.10
N PRO A 236 13.85 -3.63 0.09
CA PRO A 236 13.24 -4.94 0.29
C PRO A 236 14.25 -5.98 0.78
N ASP A 237 13.82 -6.85 1.68
CA ASP A 237 14.63 -7.94 2.22
C ASP A 237 13.77 -9.14 2.65
N ALA A 238 14.44 -10.20 3.08
CA ALA A 238 13.80 -11.49 3.34
C ALA A 238 13.14 -11.58 4.72
N ASP A 239 13.42 -10.66 5.62
CA ASP A 239 12.90 -10.66 6.98
C ASP A 239 11.56 -9.90 7.02
N PRO A 240 10.43 -10.54 7.39
CA PRO A 240 9.13 -9.88 7.42
C PRO A 240 8.87 -9.10 8.73
N LEU A 241 9.90 -8.74 9.48
CA LEU A 241 9.76 -8.11 10.79
C LEU A 241 8.90 -6.83 10.72
N ASP A 242 8.06 -6.63 11.72
CA ASP A 242 7.21 -5.43 11.86
C ASP A 242 7.98 -4.30 12.56
N ASP A 243 8.88 -3.61 11.86
CA ASP A 243 9.83 -2.67 12.48
C ASP A 243 9.82 -1.26 11.88
N GLY A 244 8.95 -1.02 10.90
CA GLY A 244 8.79 0.25 10.22
C GLY A 244 8.24 1.40 11.09
N PRO A 245 8.20 2.64 10.54
CA PRO A 245 7.64 3.81 11.23
C PRO A 245 6.16 3.67 11.59
N GLU A 246 5.43 2.82 10.86
CA GLU A 246 4.02 2.47 11.08
C GLU A 246 3.86 1.04 11.62
N ALA A 247 4.90 0.51 12.29
CA ALA A 247 4.91 -0.83 12.82
C ALA A 247 3.81 -1.09 13.87
N GLY A 248 3.49 -2.38 14.01
CA GLY A 248 2.56 -2.92 15.00
C GLY A 248 1.17 -3.21 14.44
N HIS A 249 0.79 -2.57 13.34
CA HIS A 249 -0.51 -2.81 12.72
C HIS A 249 -0.60 -4.22 12.13
N GLY A 250 0.40 -4.64 11.36
CA GLY A 250 0.44 -5.97 10.77
C GLY A 250 0.52 -7.09 11.81
N THR A 251 1.32 -6.91 12.86
CA THR A 251 1.34 -7.82 14.02
C THR A 251 -0.02 -7.93 14.69
N HIS A 252 -0.71 -6.80 14.89
CA HIS A 252 -2.03 -6.78 15.50
C HIS A 252 -3.08 -7.47 14.62
N VAL A 253 -3.09 -7.19 13.32
CA VAL A 253 -3.95 -7.87 12.33
C VAL A 253 -3.69 -9.37 12.34
N ALA A 254 -2.43 -9.79 12.34
CA ALA A 254 -2.07 -11.20 12.40
C ALA A 254 -2.56 -11.89 13.68
N ALA A 255 -2.47 -11.21 14.84
CA ALA A 255 -2.96 -11.73 16.12
C ALA A 255 -4.50 -11.83 16.20
N ILE A 256 -5.23 -11.00 15.43
CA ILE A 256 -6.68 -11.17 15.25
C ILE A 256 -6.99 -12.43 14.42
N ILE A 257 -6.13 -12.76 13.45
CA ILE A 257 -6.32 -13.90 12.54
C ILE A 257 -5.99 -15.24 13.22
N ALA A 258 -4.87 -15.34 13.96
CA ALA A 258 -4.29 -16.64 14.34
C ALA A 258 -3.72 -16.73 15.76
#